data_AF-A0A7C3XGW0-F1
#
_entry.id   AF-A0A7C3XGW0-F1
#
_cell.length_a   1.000
_cell.length_b   1.000
_cell.length_c   1.000
_cell.angle_alpha   90.00
_cell.angle_beta   90.00
_cell.angle_gamma   90.00
#
_symmetry.space_group_name_H-M   'P 1'
#
loop_
_entity.id
_entity.type
_entity.pdbx_description
1 polymer ?
#
loop_
_entity_poly.entity_id
_entity_poly.type
_entity_poly.pdbx_seq_one_letter_code
_entity_poly.pdbx_strand_id
1 'polypeptide(L)'
;MLEELKRIRELLEPKPSPPPPKGLRKEFLDFISKYKVLGLAVAFILGIYLGALVQALVSDLIMPIIQLVMPGVQWELIEVGPFRVGHFIGALITFLIVAFVIFIIVKMTKRWGIE
;
A
#
# COMPACT_ATOMS: atom_id res chain seq x y z
N MET A 1 38.67 12.19 53.01
CA MET A 1 37.55 11.75 53.87
C MET A 1 36.18 12.09 53.29
N LEU A 2 35.83 13.36 53.05
CA LEU A 2 34.51 13.71 52.51
C LEU A 2 34.24 13.16 51.09
N GLU A 3 35.27 13.07 50.25
CA GLU A 3 35.17 12.46 48.92
C GLU A 3 34.97 10.95 48.99
N GLU A 4 35.64 10.27 49.92
CA GLU A 4 35.44 8.83 50.14
C GLU A 4 34.05 8.54 50.68
N LEU A 5 33.53 9.39 51.57
CA LEU A 5 32.15 9.26 52.06
C LEU A 5 31.11 9.48 50.95
N LYS A 6 31.35 10.40 50.00
CA LYS A 6 30.51 10.57 48.82
C LYS A 6 30.58 9.36 47.89
N ARG A 7 31.77 8.82 47.66
CA ARG A 7 31.98 7.61 46.83
C ARG A 7 31.32 6.38 47.45
N ILE A 8 31.40 6.23 48.77
CA ILE A 8 30.71 5.17 49.50
C ILE A 8 29.19 5.35 49.41
N ARG A 9 28.67 6.58 49.53
CA ARG A 9 27.24 6.87 49.34
C ARG A 9 26.76 6.52 47.93
N GLU A 10 27.50 6.87 46.89
CA GLU A 10 27.16 6.50 45.50
C GLU A 10 27.21 4.99 45.25
N LEU A 11 28.10 4.26 45.93
CA LEU A 11 28.17 2.80 45.86
C LEU A 11 27.09 2.10 46.71
N LEU A 12 26.52 2.82 47.69
CA LEU A 12 25.45 2.35 48.57
C LEU A 12 24.05 2.74 48.09
N GLU A 13 23.93 3.69 47.15
CA GLU A 13 22.69 3.93 46.42
C GLU A 13 22.53 2.79 45.38
N PRO A 14 21.62 1.81 45.59
CA PRO A 14 21.45 0.72 44.65
C PRO A 14 21.10 1.30 43.28
N LYS A 15 21.87 0.90 42.25
CA LYS A 15 21.65 1.25 40.84
C LYS A 15 20.14 1.16 40.56
N PRO A 16 19.50 2.23 40.01
CA PRO A 16 18.07 2.24 39.74
C PRO A 16 17.66 0.92 39.11
N SER A 17 16.67 0.25 39.70
CA SER A 17 16.19 -1.04 39.23
C SER A 17 15.93 -0.96 37.72
N PRO A 18 16.42 -1.92 36.91
CA PRO A 18 16.18 -1.92 35.48
C PRO A 18 14.68 -1.72 35.24
N PRO A 19 14.26 -0.80 34.34
CA PRO A 19 12.85 -0.63 34.04
C PRO A 19 12.27 -2.01 33.71
N PRO A 20 11.10 -2.36 34.27
CA PRO A 20 10.54 -3.69 34.13
C PRO A 20 10.46 -4.06 32.65
N PRO A 21 10.79 -5.32 32.27
CA PRO A 21 10.75 -5.75 30.88
C PRO A 21 9.40 -5.37 30.30
N LYS A 22 9.41 -4.51 29.28
CA LYS A 22 8.19 -4.13 28.58
C LYS A 22 7.67 -5.42 27.97
N GLY A 23 6.44 -5.83 28.33
CA GLY A 23 5.86 -7.03 27.73
C GLY A 23 5.87 -6.94 26.20
N LEU A 24 5.94 -8.08 25.51
CA LEU A 24 6.08 -8.18 24.04
C LEU A 24 5.14 -7.25 23.26
N ARG A 25 3.91 -7.02 23.77
CA ARG A 25 2.95 -6.07 23.18
C ARG A 25 3.46 -4.62 23.17
N LYS A 26 4.07 -4.16 24.26
CA LYS A 26 4.66 -2.81 24.37
C LYS A 26 5.89 -2.68 23.50
N GLU A 27 6.74 -3.71 23.43
CA GLU A 27 7.92 -3.72 22.53
C GLU A 27 7.52 -3.72 21.06
N PHE A 28 6.46 -4.45 20.70
CA PHE A 28 5.92 -4.46 19.34
C PHE A 28 5.32 -3.10 18.93
N LEU A 29 4.56 -2.46 19.83
CA LEU A 29 4.03 -1.11 19.59
C LEU A 29 5.16 -0.07 19.50
N ASP A 30 6.17 -0.15 20.36
CA ASP A 30 7.37 0.69 20.29
C ASP A 30 8.12 0.47 18.96
N PHE A 31 8.21 -0.78 18.48
CA PHE A 31 8.80 -1.12 17.18
C PHE A 31 8.03 -0.48 16.03
N ILE A 32 6.72 -0.72 15.91
CA ILE A 32 5.91 -0.14 14.81
C ILE A 32 6.00 1.39 14.82
N SER A 33 5.98 2.00 16.00
CA SER A 33 6.07 3.46 16.15
C SER A 33 7.46 4.00 15.78
N LYS A 34 8.53 3.32 16.20
CA LYS A 34 9.92 3.71 15.92
C LYS A 34 10.26 3.61 14.44
N TYR A 35 9.76 2.60 13.75
CA TYR A 35 10.08 2.34 12.34
C TYR A 35 9.06 2.90 11.35
N LYS A 36 8.03 3.64 11.81
CA LYS A 36 6.97 4.25 10.97
C LYS A 36 6.27 3.27 10.00
N VAL A 37 6.32 1.96 10.28
CA VAL A 37 5.84 0.89 9.40
C VAL A 37 4.32 0.96 9.21
N LEU A 38 3.61 1.52 10.20
CA LEU A 38 2.16 1.68 10.13
C LEU A 38 1.71 2.51 8.92
N GLY A 39 2.40 3.61 8.61
CA GLY A 39 2.05 4.45 7.46
C GLY A 39 2.28 3.73 6.13
N LEU A 40 3.36 2.96 6.02
CA LEU A 40 3.65 2.14 4.85
C LEU A 40 2.59 1.05 4.66
N ALA A 41 2.20 0.37 5.75
CA ALA A 41 1.18 -0.67 5.71
C ALA A 41 -0.18 -0.11 5.25
N VAL A 42 -0.59 1.04 5.79
CA VAL A 42 -1.85 1.69 5.39
C VAL A 42 -1.82 2.11 3.91
N ALA A 43 -0.73 2.74 3.46
CA ALA A 43 -0.58 3.15 2.07
C ALA A 43 -0.61 1.95 1.12
N PHE A 44 0.06 0.85 1.47
CA PHE A 44 0.09 -0.36 0.67
C PHE A 44 -1.28 -1.03 0.55
N ILE A 45 -1.98 -1.22 1.68
CA ILE A 45 -3.32 -1.80 1.70
C ILE A 45 -4.28 -0.94 0.88
N LEU A 46 -4.27 0.38 1.10
CA LEU A 46 -5.12 1.30 0.34
C LEU A 46 -4.79 1.27 -1.16
N GLY A 47 -3.50 1.19 -1.53
CA GLY A 47 -3.05 1.05 -2.91
C GLY A 47 -3.59 -0.21 -3.59
N ILE A 48 -3.58 -1.36 -2.90
CA ILE A 48 -4.13 -2.62 -3.42
C ILE A 48 -5.63 -2.49 -3.67
N TYR A 49 -6.39 -2.01 -2.69
CA TYR A 49 -7.85 -1.88 -2.82
C TYR A 49 -8.25 -0.85 -3.88
N LEU A 50 -7.51 0.26 -3.98
CA LEU A 50 -7.73 1.25 -5.03
C LEU A 50 -7.45 0.66 -6.42
N GLY A 51 -6.38 -0.10 -6.58
CA GLY A 51 -6.08 -0.82 -7.81
C GLY A 51 -7.20 -1.79 -8.21
N ALA A 52 -7.69 -2.58 -7.25
CA ALA A 52 -8.81 -3.50 -7.47
C ALA A 52 -10.12 -2.78 -7.87
N LEU A 53 -10.41 -1.64 -7.23
CA LEU A 53 -11.59 -0.82 -7.58
C LEU A 53 -11.52 -0.29 -9.00
N VAL A 54 -10.36 0.22 -9.41
CA VAL A 54 -10.16 0.71 -10.78
C VAL A 54 -10.21 -0.46 -11.77
N GLN A 55 -9.65 -1.62 -11.44
CA GLN A 55 -9.75 -2.81 -12.28
C GLN A 55 -11.20 -3.23 -12.48
N ALA A 56 -12.01 -3.28 -11.43
CA ALA A 56 -13.43 -3.61 -11.50
C ALA A 56 -14.20 -2.62 -12.38
N LEU A 57 -13.92 -1.31 -12.28
CA LEU A 57 -14.49 -0.31 -13.17
C LEU A 57 -14.19 -0.64 -14.65
N VAL A 58 -12.98 -1.10 -14.97
CA VAL A 58 -12.63 -1.44 -16.35
C VAL A 58 -13.24 -2.78 -16.77
N SER A 59 -13.05 -3.85 -16.00
CA SER A 59 -13.50 -5.19 -16.37
C SER A 59 -15.01 -5.33 -16.37
N ASP A 60 -15.70 -4.65 -15.46
CA ASP A 60 -17.12 -4.90 -15.20
C ASP A 60 -18.02 -3.83 -15.82
N LEU A 61 -17.49 -2.63 -16.10
CA LEU A 61 -18.26 -1.55 -16.72
C LEU A 61 -17.75 -1.20 -18.12
N ILE A 62 -16.44 -0.99 -18.30
CA ILE A 62 -15.92 -0.54 -19.61
C ILE A 62 -15.83 -1.67 -20.64
N MET A 63 -15.29 -2.85 -20.28
CA MET A 63 -15.14 -3.97 -21.20
C MET A 63 -16.48 -4.47 -21.77
N PRO A 64 -17.56 -4.61 -20.97
CA PRO A 64 -18.87 -4.95 -21.51
C PRO A 64 -19.42 -3.93 -22.51
N ILE A 65 -19.14 -2.63 -22.32
CA ILE A 65 -19.53 -1.58 -23.28
C ILE A 65 -18.79 -1.77 -24.60
N ILE A 66 -17.49 -2.08 -24.56
CA ILE A 66 -16.69 -2.35 -25.77
C ILE A 66 -17.24 -3.59 -26.51
N GLN A 67 -17.55 -4.65 -25.78
CA GLN A 67 -18.14 -5.87 -26.35
C GLN A 67 -19.53 -5.64 -26.96
N LEU A 68 -20.33 -4.73 -26.39
CA LEU A 68 -21.63 -4.35 -26.94
C LEU A 68 -21.49 -3.68 -28.33
N VAL A 69 -20.44 -2.88 -28.52
CA VAL A 69 -20.18 -2.15 -29.78
C VAL A 69 -19.60 -3.08 -30.85
N MET A 70 -18.87 -4.13 -30.45
CA MET A 70 -18.25 -5.11 -31.35
C MET A 70 -18.78 -6.53 -31.04
N PRO A 71 -20.09 -6.77 -31.27
CA PRO A 71 -20.72 -8.03 -30.88
C PRO A 71 -20.12 -9.21 -31.66
N GLY A 72 -19.83 -10.29 -30.95
CA GLY A 72 -19.38 -11.56 -31.53
C GLY A 72 -17.87 -11.70 -31.76
N VAL A 73 -17.06 -10.65 -31.51
CA VAL A 73 -15.61 -10.76 -31.54
C VAL A 73 -15.10 -11.16 -30.15
N GLN A 74 -14.62 -12.40 -30.02
CA GLN A 74 -13.93 -12.88 -28.82
C GLN A 74 -12.45 -12.49 -28.92
N TRP A 75 -12.16 -11.20 -28.65
CA TRP A 75 -10.83 -10.62 -28.81
C TRP A 75 -9.77 -11.41 -28.05
N GLU A 76 -10.09 -11.92 -26.86
CA GLU A 76 -9.18 -12.68 -26.00
C GLU A 76 -8.72 -14.02 -26.60
N LEU A 77 -9.48 -14.54 -27.57
CA LEU A 77 -9.21 -15.82 -28.25
C LEU A 77 -8.49 -15.67 -29.58
N ILE A 78 -8.11 -14.44 -29.95
CA ILE A 78 -7.31 -14.21 -31.15
C ILE A 78 -5.88 -14.69 -30.86
N GLU A 79 -5.54 -15.84 -31.43
CA GLU A 79 -4.22 -16.44 -31.35
C GLU A 79 -3.54 -16.43 -32.72
N VAL A 80 -2.25 -16.11 -32.74
CA VAL A 80 -1.40 -16.20 -33.93
C VAL A 80 -0.26 -17.16 -33.60
N GLY A 81 -0.40 -18.42 -34.02
CA GLY A 81 0.50 -19.49 -33.58
C GLY A 81 0.42 -19.69 -32.05
N PRO A 82 1.54 -19.78 -31.32
CA PRO A 82 1.53 -19.93 -29.86
C PRO A 82 1.23 -18.61 -29.11
N PHE A 83 1.03 -17.50 -29.81
CA PHE A 83 0.89 -16.17 -29.20
C PHE A 83 -0.57 -15.78 -29.01
N ARG A 84 -0.96 -15.49 -27.76
CA ARG A 84 -2.28 -14.97 -27.38
C ARG A 84 -2.37 -13.45 -27.59
N VAL A 85 -2.26 -13.03 -28.85
CA VAL A 85 -2.24 -11.60 -29.25
C VAL A 85 -3.48 -10.87 -28.77
N GLY A 86 -4.63 -11.53 -28.87
CA GLY A 86 -5.90 -11.05 -28.40
C GLY A 86 -5.92 -10.63 -26.93
N HIS A 87 -5.46 -11.54 -26.06
CA HIS A 87 -5.32 -11.27 -24.63
C HIS A 87 -4.34 -10.10 -24.36
N PHE A 88 -3.23 -10.03 -25.09
CA PHE A 88 -2.26 -8.95 -24.93
C PHE A 88 -2.85 -7.57 -25.28
N ILE A 89 -3.59 -7.48 -26.39
CA ILE A 89 -4.26 -6.23 -26.79
C ILE A 89 -5.33 -5.83 -25.77
N GLY A 90 -6.11 -6.79 -25.27
CA GLY A 90 -7.06 -6.53 -24.18
C GLY A 90 -6.40 -5.99 -22.91
N ALA A 91 -5.26 -6.58 -22.51
CA ALA A 91 -4.47 -6.09 -21.38
C ALA A 91 -3.89 -4.69 -21.62
N LEU A 92 -3.44 -4.38 -22.84
CA LEU A 92 -2.93 -3.07 -23.22
C LEU A 92 -4.03 -2.00 -23.16
N ILE A 93 -5.23 -2.30 -23.67
CA ILE A 93 -6.40 -1.41 -23.59
C ILE A 93 -6.78 -1.18 -22.13
N THR A 94 -6.83 -2.26 -21.33
CA THR A 94 -7.11 -2.17 -19.89
C THR A 94 -6.12 -1.25 -19.21
N PHE A 95 -4.82 -1.42 -19.46
CA PHE A 95 -3.77 -0.56 -18.89
C PHE A 95 -3.97 0.92 -19.25
N LEU A 96 -4.29 1.24 -20.51
CA LEU A 96 -4.54 2.61 -20.94
C LEU A 96 -5.76 3.22 -20.24
N ILE A 97 -6.83 2.45 -20.08
CA ILE A 97 -8.04 2.91 -19.37
C ILE A 97 -7.73 3.12 -17.89
N VAL A 98 -7.05 2.18 -17.24
CA VAL A 98 -6.64 2.32 -15.83
C VAL A 98 -5.79 3.57 -15.63
N ALA A 99 -4.78 3.79 -16.49
CA ALA A 99 -3.96 5.00 -16.44
C ALA A 99 -4.79 6.28 -16.61
N PHE A 100 -5.76 6.28 -17.52
CA PHE A 100 -6.66 7.40 -17.75
C PHE A 100 -7.61 7.66 -16.56
N VAL A 101 -8.17 6.62 -15.96
CA VAL A 101 -9.03 6.72 -14.78
C VAL A 101 -8.25 7.28 -13.59
N ILE A 102 -7.05 6.76 -13.33
CA ILE A 102 -6.17 7.25 -12.27
C ILE A 102 -5.83 8.73 -12.52
N PHE A 103 -5.54 9.09 -13.77
CA PHE A 103 -5.31 10.49 -14.15
C PHE A 103 -6.52 11.38 -13.83
N ILE A 104 -7.74 10.93 -14.14
CA ILE A 104 -8.97 11.67 -13.80
C ILE A 104 -9.12 11.82 -12.28
N ILE A 105 -8.87 10.76 -11.52
CA ILE A 105 -8.95 10.79 -10.05
C ILE A 105 -7.95 11.80 -9.49
N VAL A 106 -6.68 11.76 -9.90
CA VAL A 106 -5.64 12.71 -9.45
C VAL A 106 -6.02 14.14 -9.85
N LYS A 107 -6.50 14.34 -11.08
CA LYS A 107 -7.00 15.63 -11.55
C LYS A 107 -8.21 16.10 -10.72
N MET A 108 -9.01 15.18 -10.20
CA MET A 108 -10.14 15.48 -9.35
C MET A 108 -9.76 15.83 -7.91
N THR A 109 -8.77 15.16 -7.36
CA THR A 109 -8.18 15.56 -6.07
C THR A 109 -7.63 16.98 -6.15
N LYS A 110 -6.93 17.32 -7.23
CA LYS A 110 -6.40 18.69 -7.46
C LYS A 110 -7.49 19.75 -7.58
N ARG A 111 -8.60 19.44 -8.26
CA ARG A 111 -9.69 20.41 -8.44
C ARG A 111 -10.55 20.60 -7.17
N TRP A 112 -10.44 19.70 -6.19
CA TRP A 112 -11.19 19.76 -4.91
C TRP A 112 -10.34 20.36 -3.78
N GLY A 113 -9.13 20.84 -4.06
CA GLY A 113 -8.27 21.47 -3.05
C GLY A 113 -7.81 20.50 -1.96
N ILE A 114 -7.65 19.22 -2.30
CA ILE A 114 -6.98 18.22 -1.44
C ILE A 114 -5.48 18.13 -1.81
N GLU A 115 -4.99 19.14 -2.54
CA GLU A 115 -3.70 19.80 -2.36
C GLU A 115 -3.97 21.22 -1.84
#